data_AF-A0A914L6B3-F1
#
_entry.id   AF-A0A914L6B3-F1
#
_cell.length_a   1.000
_cell.length_b   1.000
_cell.length_c   1.000
_cell.angle_alpha   90.00
_cell.angle_beta   90.00
_cell.angle_gamma   90.00
#
_symmetry.space_group_name_H-M   'P 1'
#
loop_
_entity.id
_entity.type
_entity.pdbx_description
1 polymer ?
#
loop_
_entity_poly.entity_id
_entity_poly.type
_entity_poly.pdbx_seq_one_letter_code
_entity_poly.pdbx_strand_id
1 'polypeptide(L)'
;MFFDVSDKLDLIKCKIEWKIYDLKLRKEFLGEKHMTSKNFYNPKCPSVVWELRVYQYLNCASTYVSLIQTGLKESKVNLCAKYNIYAYDIVGKLVNICLPNSTTFGHKTETDKSNINLEKICHADGSILLYCEVEFVPHNIKCENNQISIYQIEKRNLLEDLFLDRTLSDFVIKIGDEKINVHRCILAQNSNVFLTMFKQKDMIEAKNVLITVKSR
;
A
#
# COMPACT_ATOMS: atom_id res chain seq x y z
N MET A 1 7.97 23.58 -19.27
CA MET A 1 6.94 23.99 -18.31
C MET A 1 6.38 22.70 -17.72
N PHE A 2 6.69 22.40 -16.46
CA PHE A 2 6.18 21.21 -15.79
C PHE A 2 4.74 21.50 -15.34
N PHE A 3 3.78 20.69 -15.76
CA PHE A 3 2.43 20.77 -15.22
C PHE A 3 2.42 20.11 -13.85
N ASP A 4 2.22 20.95 -12.84
CA ASP A 4 1.83 20.59 -11.48
C ASP A 4 0.34 20.22 -11.53
N VAL A 5 0.05 18.92 -11.65
CA VAL A 5 -1.30 18.37 -11.41
C VAL A 5 -1.18 17.42 -10.23
N SER A 6 -1.25 18.02 -9.04
CA SER A 6 -1.39 17.32 -7.77
C SER A 6 -2.78 16.66 -7.69
N ASP A 7 -2.96 15.52 -8.36
CA ASP A 7 -4.08 14.63 -8.07
C ASP A 7 -3.79 13.88 -6.77
N LYS A 8 -4.33 14.42 -5.68
CA LYS A 8 -4.29 13.80 -4.35
C LYS A 8 -5.02 12.46 -4.43
N LEU A 9 -4.26 11.38 -4.52
CA LEU A 9 -4.75 10.08 -4.04
C LEU A 9 -5.30 10.28 -2.62
N ASP A 10 -6.54 9.87 -2.41
CA ASP A 10 -7.20 9.99 -1.12
C ASP A 10 -6.36 9.32 -0.03
N LEU A 11 -5.94 10.13 0.95
CA LEU A 11 -5.29 9.64 2.14
C LEU A 11 -6.25 8.71 2.89
N ILE A 12 -5.93 7.42 2.94
CA ILE A 12 -6.70 6.43 3.68
C ILE A 12 -6.28 6.48 5.14
N LYS A 13 -7.26 6.57 6.04
CA LYS A 13 -7.05 6.54 7.48
C LYS A 13 -7.70 5.31 8.10
N CYS A 14 -6.97 4.66 9.00
CA CYS A 14 -7.45 3.58 9.85
C CYS A 14 -7.25 4.00 11.31
N LYS A 15 -8.20 3.68 12.18
CA LYS A 15 -8.10 3.95 13.60
C LYS A 15 -8.61 2.77 14.42
N ILE A 16 -7.97 2.51 15.54
CA ILE A 16 -8.46 1.62 16.59
C ILE A 16 -8.34 2.29 17.96
N GLU A 17 -9.32 2.00 18.81
CA GLU A 17 -9.27 2.21 20.24
C GLU A 17 -9.32 0.84 20.92
N TRP A 18 -8.38 0.58 21.81
CA TRP A 18 -8.22 -0.71 22.46
C TRP A 18 -8.01 -0.57 23.96
N LYS A 19 -9.08 -0.86 24.72
CA LYS A 19 -9.02 -0.95 26.18
C LYS A 19 -8.52 -2.32 26.61
N ILE A 20 -7.53 -2.35 27.50
CA ILE A 20 -6.92 -3.57 28.02
C ILE A 20 -7.03 -3.56 29.55
N TYR A 21 -7.61 -4.61 30.11
CA TYR A 21 -7.77 -4.80 31.55
C TYR A 21 -6.67 -5.70 32.13
N ASP A 22 -6.28 -5.43 33.38
CA ASP A 22 -5.43 -6.29 34.21
C ASP A 22 -4.03 -6.59 33.66
N LEU A 23 -3.39 -5.63 32.97
CA LEU A 23 -2.02 -5.82 32.47
C LEU A 23 -1.00 -6.12 33.58
N LYS A 24 -1.18 -5.61 34.80
CA LYS A 24 -0.25 -5.85 35.91
C LYS A 24 -0.38 -7.23 36.55
N LEU A 25 -1.51 -7.93 36.37
CA LEU A 25 -1.87 -9.13 37.15
C LEU A 25 -1.65 -10.45 36.40
N ARG A 26 -1.34 -10.41 35.10
CA ARG A 26 -1.21 -11.63 34.29
C ARG A 26 0.19 -12.25 34.42
N LYS A 27 0.37 -13.08 35.46
CA LYS A 27 1.55 -13.94 35.65
C LYS A 27 1.65 -15.10 34.66
N GLU A 28 0.65 -15.31 33.81
CA GLU A 28 0.53 -16.46 32.90
C GLU A 28 1.32 -16.32 31.58
N PHE A 29 2.09 -15.24 31.40
CA PHE A 29 2.91 -15.02 30.21
C PHE A 29 4.35 -15.53 30.38
N LEU A 30 4.50 -16.86 30.53
CA LEU A 30 5.79 -17.52 30.30
C LEU A 30 5.96 -17.77 28.79
N GLY A 31 6.80 -16.98 28.13
CA GLY A 31 7.16 -17.09 26.69
C GLY A 31 6.96 -15.79 25.90
N GLU A 32 7.34 -15.76 24.61
CA GLU A 32 7.11 -14.63 23.66
C GLU A 32 5.62 -14.42 23.30
N LYS A 33 4.74 -14.48 24.29
CA LYS A 33 3.29 -14.42 24.11
C LYS A 33 2.84 -12.97 24.22
N HIS A 34 2.27 -12.45 23.13
CA HIS A 34 1.71 -11.11 23.07
C HIS A 34 0.18 -11.16 23.17
N MET A 35 -0.40 -10.05 23.61
CA MET A 35 -1.82 -9.77 23.45
C MET A 35 -2.05 -9.11 22.09
N THR A 36 -3.18 -9.42 21.46
CA THR A 36 -3.53 -8.95 20.12
C THR A 36 -4.84 -8.18 20.17
N SER A 37 -4.90 -7.02 19.52
CA SER A 37 -6.14 -6.28 19.33
C SER A 37 -7.08 -6.97 18.34
N LYS A 38 -8.31 -6.47 18.22
CA LYS A 38 -9.10 -6.78 17.02
C LYS A 38 -8.40 -6.21 15.79
N ASN A 39 -8.61 -6.86 14.65
CA ASN A 39 -8.22 -6.31 13.36
C ASN A 39 -8.95 -5.00 13.09
N PHE A 40 -8.25 -4.05 12.49
CA PHE A 40 -8.83 -2.79 12.02
C PHE A 40 -8.33 -2.46 10.62
N TYR A 41 -9.19 -1.85 9.82
CA TYR A 41 -8.93 -1.54 8.41
C TYR A 41 -9.89 -0.45 7.96
N ASN A 42 -9.63 0.11 6.78
CA ASN A 42 -10.56 1.03 6.14
C ASN A 42 -11.42 0.24 5.13
N PRO A 43 -12.76 0.36 5.15
CA PRO A 43 -13.62 -0.36 4.20
C PRO A 43 -13.31 -0.09 2.72
N LYS A 44 -12.74 1.09 2.39
CA LYS A 44 -12.26 1.38 1.02
C LYS A 44 -11.12 0.46 0.59
N CYS A 45 -10.34 -0.07 1.53
CA CYS A 45 -9.16 -0.90 1.29
C CYS A 45 -9.15 -2.12 2.23
N PRO A 46 -10.08 -3.08 2.04
CA PRO A 46 -10.27 -4.21 2.97
C PRO A 46 -9.09 -5.20 2.95
N SER A 47 -8.24 -5.13 1.92
CA SER A 47 -7.02 -5.95 1.81
C SER A 47 -5.87 -5.47 2.71
N VAL A 48 -5.92 -4.23 3.20
CA VAL A 48 -4.94 -3.66 4.13
C VAL A 48 -5.50 -3.72 5.54
N VAL A 49 -5.05 -4.73 6.29
CA VAL A 49 -5.52 -5.02 7.65
C VAL A 49 -4.39 -4.82 8.63
N TRP A 50 -4.72 -4.17 9.74
CA TRP A 50 -3.82 -3.81 10.82
C TRP A 50 -4.24 -4.47 12.13
N GLU A 51 -3.26 -4.69 12.99
CA GLU A 51 -3.43 -5.22 14.34
C GLU A 51 -2.38 -4.59 15.26
N LEU A 52 -2.76 -4.30 16.51
CA LEU A 52 -1.81 -3.93 17.56
C LEU A 52 -1.44 -5.15 18.39
N ARG A 53 -0.17 -5.23 18.78
CA ARG A 53 0.36 -6.26 19.67
C ARG A 53 0.99 -5.65 20.90
N VAL A 54 0.63 -6.16 22.08
CA VAL A 54 1.24 -5.76 23.35
C VAL A 54 2.04 -6.92 23.91
N TYR A 55 3.32 -6.66 24.19
CA TYR A 55 4.28 -7.61 24.73
C TYR A 55 4.58 -7.27 26.18
N GLN A 56 4.67 -8.29 27.03
CA GLN A 56 5.10 -8.14 28.41
C GLN A 56 6.30 -9.04 28.66
N TYR A 57 7.40 -8.44 29.10
CA TYR A 57 8.62 -9.17 29.42
C TYR A 57 8.79 -9.22 30.94
N LEU A 58 8.64 -10.44 31.51
CA LEU A 58 8.69 -10.67 32.96
C LEU A 58 10.06 -10.32 33.58
N ASN A 59 11.14 -10.50 32.81
CA ASN A 59 12.51 -10.29 33.28
C ASN A 59 12.86 -8.82 33.54
N CYS A 60 12.23 -7.87 32.83
CA CYS A 60 12.51 -6.43 32.96
C CYS A 60 11.27 -5.59 33.32
N ALA A 61 10.17 -6.25 33.69
CA ALA A 61 8.89 -5.62 34.03
C ALA A 61 8.42 -4.56 32.99
N SER A 62 8.82 -4.74 31.73
CA SER A 62 8.60 -3.77 30.67
C SER A 62 7.50 -4.24 29.74
N THR A 63 6.58 -3.32 29.44
CA THR A 63 5.49 -3.54 28.48
C THR A 63 5.80 -2.79 27.20
N TYR A 64 5.57 -3.40 26.05
CA TYR A 64 5.82 -2.80 24.75
C TYR A 64 4.61 -2.96 23.83
N VAL A 65 4.49 -2.09 22.84
CA VAL A 65 3.48 -2.17 21.79
C VAL A 65 4.14 -2.10 20.41
N SER A 66 3.56 -2.83 19.45
CA SER A 66 3.90 -2.72 18.03
C SER A 66 2.64 -2.73 17.17
N LEU A 67 2.79 -2.24 15.95
CA LEU A 67 1.79 -2.33 14.89
C LEU A 67 2.22 -3.41 13.90
N ILE A 68 1.30 -4.27 13.50
CA ILE A 68 1.53 -5.27 12.45
C ILE A 68 0.53 -5.13 11.31
N GLN A 69 1.02 -5.29 10.09
CA GLN A 69 0.20 -5.44 8.90
C GLN A 69 -0.08 -6.92 8.68
N THR A 70 -1.35 -7.34 8.80
CA THR A 70 -1.76 -8.75 8.68
C THR A 70 -2.47 -9.07 7.37
N GLY A 71 -2.85 -8.04 6.61
CA GLY A 71 -3.45 -8.14 5.27
C GLY A 71 -2.42 -8.48 4.18
N LEU A 72 -2.72 -8.10 2.93
CA LEU A 72 -1.82 -8.24 1.76
C LEU A 72 -1.27 -9.67 1.49
N LYS A 73 -1.95 -10.72 1.99
CA LYS A 73 -1.50 -12.13 2.02
C LYS A 73 -0.98 -12.68 0.69
N GLU A 74 -1.57 -12.27 -0.42
CA GLU A 74 -1.30 -12.80 -1.77
C GLU A 74 -0.52 -11.83 -2.66
N SER A 75 -0.15 -10.66 -2.14
CA SER A 75 0.49 -9.61 -2.92
C SER A 75 1.97 -9.49 -2.55
N LYS A 76 2.85 -9.37 -3.56
CA LYS A 76 4.23 -8.87 -3.35
C LYS A 76 4.26 -7.34 -3.21
N VAL A 77 3.12 -6.74 -2.85
CA VAL A 77 2.95 -5.29 -2.78
C VAL A 77 3.34 -4.84 -1.39
N ASN A 78 4.18 -3.81 -1.35
CA ASN A 78 4.51 -3.10 -0.14
C ASN A 78 3.77 -1.76 -0.12
N LEU A 79 3.46 -1.28 1.07
CA LEU A 79 2.75 -0.03 1.32
C LEU A 79 3.55 0.83 2.28
N CYS A 80 3.79 2.09 1.92
CA CYS A 80 4.29 3.07 2.87
C CYS A 80 3.12 3.64 3.69
N ALA A 81 3.20 3.55 5.01
CA ALA A 81 2.21 4.08 5.93
C ALA A 81 2.86 4.91 7.04
N LYS A 82 2.21 6.02 7.38
CA LYS A 82 2.46 6.75 8.61
C LYS A 82 1.62 6.15 9.71
N TYR A 83 2.18 5.98 10.90
CA TYR A 83 1.42 5.51 12.04
C TYR A 83 1.79 6.27 13.31
N ASN A 84 0.83 6.35 14.23
CA ASN A 84 1.01 6.91 15.55
C ASN A 84 0.33 5.97 16.57
N ILE A 85 1.00 5.73 17.69
CA ILE A 85 0.45 4.97 18.83
C ILE A 85 0.52 5.86 20.05
N TYR A 86 -0.62 6.05 20.70
CA TYR A 86 -0.74 6.98 21.82
C TYR A 86 -1.79 6.51 22.83
N ALA A 87 -1.77 7.14 23.99
CA ALA A 87 -2.76 6.98 25.04
C ALA A 87 -3.10 8.35 25.65
N TYR A 88 -4.07 8.37 26.56
CA TYR A 88 -4.31 9.53 27.42
C TYR A 88 -3.97 9.15 28.86
N ASP A 89 -3.35 10.07 29.60
CA ASP A 89 -3.15 9.89 31.03
C ASP A 89 -4.46 10.08 31.82
N ILE A 90 -4.39 9.90 33.14
CA ILE A 90 -5.55 10.01 34.04
C ILE A 90 -6.19 11.41 34.06
N VAL A 91 -5.47 12.45 33.61
CA VAL A 91 -5.95 13.84 33.53
C VAL A 91 -6.50 14.13 32.12
N GLY A 92 -6.43 13.17 31.20
CA GLY A 92 -6.86 13.32 29.81
C GLY A 92 -5.83 13.99 28.91
N LYS A 93 -4.56 14.06 29.32
CA LYS A 93 -3.48 14.59 28.48
C LYS A 93 -2.94 13.50 27.56
N LEU A 94 -2.72 13.86 26.30
CA LEU A 94 -2.13 12.97 25.30
C LEU A 94 -0.70 12.55 25.69
N VAL A 95 -0.45 11.24 25.68
CA VAL A 95 0.86 10.61 25.87
C VAL A 95 1.20 9.84 24.60
N ASN A 96 2.16 10.35 23.81
CA ASN A 96 2.68 9.63 22.66
C ASN A 96 3.55 8.45 23.13
N ILE A 97 3.25 7.26 22.62
CA ILE A 97 4.00 6.03 22.92
C ILE A 97 5.01 5.76 21.80
N CYS A 98 4.55 5.91 20.54
CA CYS A 98 5.39 5.88 19.36
C CYS A 98 5.23 7.21 18.63
N LEU A 99 6.33 7.91 18.33
CA LEU A 99 6.27 9.13 17.54
C LEU A 99 5.78 8.81 16.12
N PRO A 100 5.07 9.75 15.45
CA PRO A 100 4.62 9.55 14.08
C PRO A 100 5.77 9.18 13.15
N ASN A 101 5.77 7.94 12.67
CA ASN A 101 6.83 7.40 11.82
C ASN A 101 6.25 6.87 10.51
N SER A 102 7.02 6.99 9.43
CA SER A 102 6.70 6.38 8.13
C SER A 102 7.46 5.08 8.00
N THR A 103 6.78 3.99 7.63
CA THR A 103 7.40 2.68 7.44
C THR A 103 6.77 1.95 6.26
N THR A 104 7.57 1.13 5.59
CA THR A 104 7.11 0.26 4.50
C THR A 104 6.65 -1.07 5.07
N PHE A 105 5.38 -1.41 4.82
CA PHE A 105 4.73 -2.64 5.27
C PHE A 105 4.44 -3.56 4.11
N GLY A 106 4.87 -4.82 4.22
CA GLY A 106 4.34 -5.94 3.46
C GLY A 106 3.49 -6.85 4.36
N HIS A 107 3.12 -8.03 3.86
CA HIS A 107 2.42 -9.03 4.66
C HIS A 107 3.26 -9.43 5.90
N LYS A 108 2.65 -9.38 7.08
CA LYS A 108 3.27 -9.69 8.39
C LYS A 108 4.43 -8.78 8.78
N THR A 109 4.59 -7.64 8.13
CA THR A 109 5.57 -6.65 8.61
C THR A 109 5.09 -6.04 9.92
N GLU A 110 5.93 -6.12 10.94
CA GLU A 110 5.70 -5.58 12.28
C GLU A 110 6.69 -4.44 12.53
N THR A 111 6.24 -3.39 13.20
CA THR A 111 7.10 -2.26 13.59
C THR A 111 8.02 -2.64 14.75
N ASP A 112 9.01 -1.79 15.01
CA ASP A 112 9.76 -1.85 16.25
C ASP A 112 8.83 -1.72 17.46
N LYS A 113 9.22 -2.39 18.55
CA LYS A 113 8.48 -2.43 19.80
C LYS A 113 8.74 -1.13 20.59
N SER A 114 7.70 -0.33 20.78
CA SER A 114 7.76 0.90 21.56
C SER A 114 7.40 0.63 23.03
N ASN A 115 8.23 1.11 23.96
CA ASN A 115 7.99 0.92 25.39
C ASN A 115 6.76 1.70 25.87
N ILE A 116 5.92 1.05 26.68
CA ILE A 116 4.76 1.65 27.32
C ILE A 116 5.10 1.97 28.77
N ASN A 117 5.10 3.25 29.12
CA ASN A 117 5.18 3.69 30.51
C ASN A 117 3.80 3.56 31.17
N LEU A 118 3.54 2.39 31.78
CA LEU A 118 2.27 2.09 32.45
C LEU A 118 1.97 3.04 33.62
N GLU A 119 2.96 3.59 34.30
CA GLU A 119 2.72 4.52 35.41
C GLU A 119 2.04 5.81 34.96
N LYS A 120 2.28 6.22 33.71
CA LYS A 120 1.71 7.44 33.14
C LYS A 120 0.31 7.25 32.59
N ILE A 121 -0.02 6.07 32.07
CA ILE A 121 -1.24 5.86 31.26
C ILE A 121 -2.24 4.88 31.87
N CYS A 122 -1.90 4.23 32.98
CA CYS A 122 -2.79 3.29 33.66
C CYS A 122 -3.86 4.05 34.46
N HIS A 123 -5.11 3.69 34.23
CA HIS A 123 -6.25 4.22 34.96
C HIS A 123 -6.36 3.58 36.35
N ALA A 124 -7.17 4.20 37.22
CA ALA A 124 -7.37 3.71 38.59
C ALA A 124 -7.96 2.29 38.65
N ASP A 125 -8.69 1.86 37.62
CA ASP A 125 -9.23 0.49 37.47
C ASP A 125 -8.18 -0.53 37.00
N GLY A 126 -6.91 -0.12 36.84
CA GLY A 126 -5.83 -0.98 36.36
C GLY A 126 -5.83 -1.21 34.84
N SER A 127 -6.75 -0.57 34.11
CA SER A 127 -6.81 -0.66 32.65
C SER A 127 -5.92 0.37 31.96
N ILE A 128 -5.56 0.09 30.71
CA ILE A 128 -4.99 1.09 29.80
C ILE A 128 -5.90 1.22 28.57
N LEU A 129 -5.88 2.41 27.96
CA LEU A 129 -6.59 2.68 26.72
C LEU A 129 -5.60 3.12 25.64
N LEU A 130 -5.34 2.23 24.68
CA LEU A 130 -4.43 2.48 23.57
C LEU A 130 -5.19 2.93 22.33
N TYR A 131 -4.62 3.89 21.62
CA TYR A 131 -5.08 4.34 20.32
C TYR A 131 -3.99 4.11 19.29
N CYS A 132 -4.40 3.71 18.09
CA CYS A 132 -3.51 3.71 16.94
C CYS A 132 -4.21 4.31 15.74
N GLU A 133 -3.49 5.19 15.05
CA GLU A 133 -3.91 5.80 13.80
C GLU A 133 -2.87 5.46 12.74
N VAL A 134 -3.36 5.05 11.57
CA VAL A 134 -2.53 4.70 10.42
C VAL A 134 -3.04 5.45 9.21
N GLU A 135 -2.13 6.10 8.49
CA GLU A 135 -2.42 6.87 7.29
C GLU A 135 -1.55 6.38 6.13
N PHE A 136 -2.16 6.11 4.99
CA PHE A 136 -1.43 5.63 3.81
C PHE A 136 -2.12 6.00 2.51
N VAL A 137 -1.37 5.84 1.42
CA VAL A 137 -1.84 6.12 0.06
C VAL A 137 -1.73 4.85 -0.80
N PRO A 138 -2.85 4.27 -1.28
CA PRO A 138 -2.87 2.96 -1.93
C PRO A 138 -2.47 3.04 -3.41
N HIS A 139 -1.19 3.26 -3.71
CA HIS A 139 -0.70 3.43 -5.09
C HIS A 139 -0.80 2.14 -5.95
N ASN A 140 -0.71 0.96 -5.32
CA ASN A 140 -0.64 -0.34 -6.01
C ASN A 140 -1.56 -1.41 -5.39
N ILE A 141 -2.57 -0.99 -4.64
CA ILE A 141 -3.47 -1.90 -3.90
C ILE A 141 -4.87 -1.77 -4.50
N LYS A 142 -5.47 -2.92 -4.86
CA LYS A 142 -6.86 -2.94 -5.31
C LYS A 142 -7.76 -2.60 -4.13
N CYS A 143 -8.40 -1.44 -4.23
CA CYS A 143 -9.41 -0.94 -3.30
C CYS A 143 -10.80 -1.22 -3.89
N GLU A 144 -11.76 -1.62 -3.07
CA GLU A 144 -13.16 -1.70 -3.49
C GLU A 144 -13.73 -0.29 -3.53
N ASN A 145 -13.52 0.39 -4.66
CA ASN A 145 -14.35 1.46 -5.17
C ASN A 145 -14.10 1.61 -6.68
N ASN A 146 -15.20 1.76 -7.44
CA ASN A 146 -15.31 1.92 -8.89
C ASN A 146 -14.67 3.21 -9.45
N GLN A 147 -13.46 3.55 -9.01
CA GLN A 147 -12.66 4.59 -9.63
C GLN A 147 -11.38 3.95 -10.14
N ILE A 148 -11.36 3.73 -11.45
CA ILE A 148 -10.11 3.67 -12.22
C ILE A 148 -9.28 4.85 -11.69
N SER A 149 -8.12 4.58 -11.09
CA SER A 149 -7.32 5.67 -10.52
C SER A 149 -7.08 6.72 -11.61
N ILE A 150 -7.10 8.02 -11.26
CA ILE A 150 -6.87 9.05 -12.27
C ILE A 150 -5.51 8.81 -12.95
N TYR A 151 -4.51 8.29 -12.26
CA TYR A 151 -3.28 7.79 -12.87
C TYR A 151 -3.50 6.76 -14.01
N GLN A 152 -4.43 5.81 -13.85
CA GLN A 152 -4.78 4.88 -14.93
C GLN A 152 -5.59 5.55 -16.05
N ILE A 153 -6.38 6.59 -15.75
CA ILE A 153 -7.09 7.40 -16.74
C ILE A 153 -6.10 8.30 -17.49
N GLU A 154 -5.29 9.09 -16.81
CA GLU A 154 -4.23 9.94 -17.35
C GLU A 154 -3.19 9.15 -18.12
N LYS A 155 -2.76 7.97 -17.62
CA LYS A 155 -1.87 7.10 -18.40
C LYS A 155 -2.56 6.60 -19.66
N ARG A 156 -3.87 6.30 -19.62
CA ARG A 156 -4.63 5.96 -20.83
C ARG A 156 -4.75 7.16 -21.76
N ASN A 157 -5.12 8.33 -21.25
CA ASN A 157 -5.25 9.57 -22.00
C ASN A 157 -3.91 9.97 -22.64
N LEU A 158 -2.79 9.90 -21.92
CA LEU A 158 -1.48 10.23 -22.46
C LEU A 158 -1.02 9.23 -23.53
N LEU A 159 -1.30 7.94 -23.36
CA LEU A 159 -1.02 6.94 -24.41
C LEU A 159 -1.97 7.11 -25.61
N GLU A 160 -3.21 7.53 -25.36
CA GLU A 160 -4.21 7.82 -26.38
C GLU A 160 -3.85 9.07 -27.17
N ASP A 161 -3.44 10.15 -26.52
CA ASP A 161 -2.93 11.39 -27.13
C ASP A 161 -1.68 11.10 -27.96
N LEU A 162 -0.71 10.34 -27.42
CA LEU A 162 0.48 9.92 -28.18
C LEU A 162 0.10 9.13 -29.44
N PHE A 163 -0.94 8.29 -29.37
CA PHE A 163 -1.42 7.50 -30.50
C PHE A 163 -2.18 8.36 -31.52
N LEU A 164 -3.11 9.21 -31.08
CA LEU A 164 -3.94 10.07 -31.92
C LEU A 164 -3.10 11.15 -32.62
N ASP A 165 -2.20 11.80 -31.87
CA ASP A 165 -1.31 12.84 -32.39
C ASP A 165 -0.13 12.27 -33.18
N ARG A 166 0.07 10.94 -33.15
CA ARG A 166 1.18 10.22 -33.82
C ARG A 166 2.56 10.66 -33.33
N THR A 167 2.61 11.24 -32.13
CA THR A 167 3.84 11.77 -31.54
C THR A 167 4.77 10.61 -31.17
N LEU A 168 6.04 10.67 -31.62
CA LEU A 168 7.06 9.64 -31.39
C LEU A 168 6.71 8.24 -31.95
N SER A 169 5.76 8.13 -32.88
CA SER A 169 5.47 6.85 -33.52
C SER A 169 6.70 6.31 -34.26
N ASP A 170 7.06 5.06 -34.00
CA ASP A 170 8.26 4.40 -34.55
C ASP A 170 7.90 3.18 -35.43
N PHE A 171 6.60 2.97 -35.68
CA PHE A 171 6.09 1.85 -36.46
C PHE A 171 4.75 2.17 -37.12
N VAL A 172 4.45 1.50 -38.23
CA VAL A 172 3.21 1.66 -39.00
C VAL A 172 2.61 0.29 -39.30
N ILE A 173 1.33 0.14 -39.02
CA ILE A 173 0.53 -1.02 -39.44
C ILE A 173 -0.31 -0.60 -40.63
N LYS A 174 -0.17 -1.32 -41.76
CA LYS A 174 -0.98 -1.12 -42.95
C LYS A 174 -2.05 -2.21 -43.05
N ILE A 175 -3.31 -1.82 -43.20
CA ILE A 175 -4.47 -2.71 -43.37
C ILE A 175 -5.20 -2.27 -44.64
N GLY A 176 -5.11 -3.06 -45.71
CA GLY A 176 -5.59 -2.60 -47.02
C GLY A 176 -4.87 -1.32 -47.46
N ASP A 177 -5.61 -0.24 -47.68
CA ASP A 177 -5.07 1.10 -47.98
C ASP A 177 -4.87 1.99 -46.75
N GLU A 178 -5.37 1.58 -45.59
CA GLU A 178 -5.24 2.33 -44.34
C GLU A 178 -3.87 2.15 -43.69
N LYS A 179 -3.35 3.22 -43.08
CA LYS A 179 -2.09 3.23 -42.33
C LYS A 179 -2.33 3.76 -40.92
N ILE A 180 -1.92 2.98 -39.93
CA ILE A 180 -2.03 3.29 -38.51
C ILE A 180 -0.61 3.47 -37.95
N ASN A 181 -0.29 4.67 -37.47
CA ASN A 181 0.98 4.96 -36.80
C ASN A 181 0.89 4.49 -35.35
N VAL A 182 1.90 3.77 -34.87
CA VAL A 182 1.90 3.09 -33.58
C VAL A 182 3.29 3.10 -32.96
N HIS A 183 3.38 2.66 -31.71
CA HIS A 183 4.63 2.55 -30.96
C HIS A 183 4.97 1.09 -30.67
N ARG A 184 6.17 0.64 -31.05
CA ARG A 184 6.62 -0.74 -30.87
C ARG A 184 6.58 -1.17 -29.40
N CYS A 185 6.99 -0.29 -28.50
CA CYS A 185 7.01 -0.58 -27.06
C CYS A 185 5.59 -0.81 -26.51
N ILE A 186 4.60 -0.04 -26.97
CA ILE A 186 3.20 -0.19 -26.55
C ILE A 186 2.61 -1.50 -27.10
N LEU A 187 2.86 -1.82 -28.38
CA LEU A 187 2.43 -3.08 -28.98
C LEU A 187 3.07 -4.29 -28.30
N ALA A 188 4.37 -4.24 -28.03
CA ALA A 188 5.10 -5.30 -27.35
C ALA A 188 4.61 -5.52 -25.91
N GLN A 189 4.27 -4.45 -25.21
CA GLN A 189 3.73 -4.53 -23.85
C GLN A 189 2.36 -5.23 -23.81
N ASN A 190 1.53 -5.05 -24.84
CA ASN A 190 0.13 -5.50 -24.85
C ASN A 190 -0.13 -6.73 -25.72
N SER A 191 0.86 -7.21 -26.48
CA SER A 191 0.71 -8.39 -27.34
C SER A 191 1.98 -9.23 -27.37
N ASN A 192 1.87 -10.48 -26.91
CA ASN A 192 2.97 -11.45 -26.95
C ASN A 192 3.42 -11.75 -28.39
N VAL A 193 2.53 -11.61 -29.39
CA VAL A 193 2.88 -11.77 -30.80
C VAL A 193 3.83 -10.66 -31.22
N PHE A 194 3.48 -9.39 -30.96
CA PHE A 194 4.33 -8.24 -31.29
C PHE A 194 5.62 -8.24 -30.47
N LEU A 195 5.57 -8.62 -29.18
CA LEU A 195 6.76 -8.77 -28.35
C LEU A 195 7.75 -9.78 -28.94
N THR A 196 7.25 -10.96 -29.31
CA THR A 196 8.06 -12.03 -29.91
C THR A 196 8.62 -11.57 -31.25
N MET A 197 7.78 -10.97 -32.10
CA MET A 197 8.16 -10.42 -33.39
C MET A 197 9.31 -9.42 -33.27
N PHE A 198 9.22 -8.43 -32.37
CA PHE A 198 10.26 -7.41 -32.21
C PHE A 198 11.55 -7.93 -31.53
N LYS A 199 11.48 -9.01 -30.75
CA LYS A 199 12.67 -9.63 -30.13
C LYS A 199 13.46 -10.50 -31.11
N GLN A 200 12.80 -11.08 -32.11
CA GLN A 200 13.44 -11.95 -33.09
C GLN A 200 14.21 -11.11 -34.11
N LYS A 201 15.55 -11.17 -34.05
CA LYS A 201 16.45 -10.40 -34.93
C LYS A 201 16.37 -10.80 -36.41
N ASP A 202 15.78 -11.96 -36.72
CA ASP A 202 15.75 -12.51 -38.07
C ASP A 202 14.42 -12.25 -38.80
N MET A 203 13.42 -11.69 -38.11
CA MET A 203 12.14 -11.35 -38.73
C MET A 203 12.23 -10.01 -39.47
N ILE A 204 11.76 -9.99 -40.71
CA ILE A 204 11.77 -8.80 -41.57
C ILE A 204 10.87 -7.71 -40.96
N GLU A 205 9.79 -8.11 -40.31
CA GLU A 205 8.82 -7.27 -39.61
C GLU A 205 9.43 -6.58 -38.38
N ALA A 206 10.46 -7.16 -37.76
CA ALA A 206 11.19 -6.55 -36.64
C ALA A 206 12.11 -5.41 -37.11
N LYS A 207 12.66 -5.56 -38.32
CA LYS A 207 13.59 -4.60 -38.93
C LYS A 207 12.86 -3.47 -39.65
N ASN A 208 11.72 -3.76 -40.25
CA ASN A 208 10.95 -2.78 -41.00
C ASN A 208 10.16 -1.86 -40.09
N VAL A 209 10.02 -0.60 -40.47
CA VAL A 209 9.15 0.38 -39.79
C VAL A 209 7.67 0.17 -40.16
N LEU A 210 7.37 -0.74 -41.10
CA LEU A 210 6.05 -1.00 -41.65
C LEU A 210 5.75 -2.51 -41.67
N ILE A 211 4.57 -2.90 -41.21
CA ILE A 211 3.99 -4.24 -41.42
C ILE A 211 2.68 -4.14 -42.20
N THR A 212 2.43 -5.07 -43.12
CA THR A 212 1.16 -5.17 -43.84
C THR A 212 0.36 -6.35 -43.32
N VAL A 213 -0.83 -6.08 -42.78
CA VAL A 213 -1.80 -7.10 -42.38
C VAL A 213 -2.73 -7.35 -43.55
N LYS A 214 -2.73 -8.57 -44.07
CA LYS A 214 -3.69 -9.01 -45.09
C LYS A 214 -4.95 -9.50 -44.38
N SER A 215 -6.12 -8.90 -44.65
CA SER A 215 -7.37 -9.54 -44.25
C SER A 215 -7.54 -10.81 -45.09
N ARG A 216 -7.91 -11.91 -44.43
CA ARG A 216 -8.34 -13.11 -45.15
C ARG A 216 -9.71 -12.89 -45.76
#